data_AF-A0A060CCQ8-F1
#
_entry.id   AF-A0A060CCQ8-F1
#
_cell.length_a   1.000
_cell.length_b   1.000
_cell.length_c   1.000
_cell.angle_alpha   90.00
_cell.angle_beta   90.00
_cell.angle_gamma   90.00
#
_symmetry.space_group_name_H-M   'P 1'
#
loop_
_entity.id
_entity.type
_entity.pdbx_description
1 polymer ?
#
loop_
_entity_poly.entity_id
_entity_poly.type
_entity_poly.pdbx_seq_one_letter_code
_entity_poly.pdbx_strand_id
1 'polypeptide(L)'
;MLNHAHTPGEKMKLTKTFKNLGFKGNSRGSSIASSFVTLKELFKKIPKNVGFNIECKYPILYEAQVEDMGETAVDLNFWIDTVLKTVYDHSDGRDIIFSSFHPEVCLMLSLKHRRSQSCS
;
A
#
# COMPACT_ATOMS: atom_id res chain seq x y z
N MET A 1 9.27 26.36 -27.21
CA MET A 1 9.53 26.64 -25.78
C MET A 1 9.74 25.31 -25.08
N LEU A 2 10.82 25.20 -24.32
CA LEU A 2 11.43 23.94 -23.87
C LEU A 2 10.52 23.17 -22.88
N ASN A 3 10.24 21.91 -23.21
CA ASN A 3 9.67 20.94 -22.28
C ASN A 3 10.75 20.59 -21.24
N HIS A 4 10.59 21.07 -20.00
CA HIS A 4 11.38 20.59 -18.87
C HIS A 4 10.93 19.16 -18.51
N ALA A 5 11.52 18.17 -19.19
CA ALA A 5 11.48 16.79 -18.75
C ALA A 5 12.18 16.69 -17.39
N HIS A 6 11.38 16.56 -16.32
CA HIS A 6 11.86 16.44 -14.96
C HIS A 6 12.60 15.09 -14.82
N THR A 7 13.93 15.13 -14.79
CA THR A 7 14.79 13.95 -14.78
C THR A 7 14.52 13.09 -13.53
N PRO A 8 14.26 11.76 -13.66
CA PRO A 8 14.00 10.87 -12.53
C PRO A 8 15.08 10.88 -11.43
N GLY A 9 16.30 11.28 -11.77
CA GLY A 9 17.44 11.38 -10.85
C GLY A 9 17.30 12.40 -9.73
N GLU A 10 16.53 13.48 -9.92
CA GLU A 10 16.45 14.56 -8.92
C GLU A 10 15.54 14.18 -7.73
N LYS A 11 14.40 13.53 -8.00
CA LYS A 11 13.48 13.04 -6.96
C LYS A 11 14.13 11.97 -6.07
N MET A 12 15.03 11.16 -6.63
CA MET A 12 15.73 10.12 -5.87
C MET A 12 16.64 10.70 -4.79
N LYS A 13 17.27 11.87 -5.02
CA LYS A 13 18.11 12.58 -4.03
C LYS A 13 17.34 13.01 -2.78
N LEU A 14 16.03 13.13 -2.87
CA LEU A 14 15.16 13.56 -1.76
C LEU A 14 14.77 12.39 -0.85
N THR A 15 14.97 11.14 -1.26
CA THR A 15 14.62 9.97 -0.46
C THR A 15 15.62 9.75 0.68
N LYS A 16 15.12 9.41 1.87
CA LYS A 16 15.93 9.13 3.07
C LYS A 16 16.98 8.04 2.82
N THR A 17 16.60 7.01 2.07
CA THR A 17 17.50 5.93 1.63
C THR A 17 18.71 6.44 0.84
N PHE A 18 18.51 7.36 -0.12
CA PHE A 18 19.62 7.92 -0.89
C PHE A 18 20.50 8.84 -0.05
N LYS A 19 19.90 9.61 0.87
CA LYS A 19 20.65 10.47 1.81
C LYS A 19 21.49 9.67 2.80
N ASN A 20 21.01 8.52 3.26
CA ASN A 20 21.68 7.70 4.26
C ASN A 20 22.69 6.69 3.66
N LEU A 21 22.40 6.13 2.49
CA LEU A 21 23.20 5.04 1.90
C LEU A 21 23.95 5.44 0.61
N GLY A 22 23.69 6.63 0.06
CA GLY A 22 24.32 7.09 -1.19
C GLY A 22 23.82 6.40 -2.46
N PHE A 23 22.99 5.37 -2.33
CA PHE A 23 22.33 4.66 -3.43
C PHE A 23 20.97 4.12 -2.98
N LYS A 24 20.04 3.94 -3.92
CA LYS A 24 18.77 3.26 -3.68
C LYS A 24 18.78 1.92 -4.42
N GLY A 25 18.49 0.81 -3.74
CA GLY A 25 18.24 -0.48 -4.41
C GLY A 25 17.19 -0.33 -5.51
N ASN A 26 17.37 -1.02 -6.63
CA ASN A 26 16.52 -0.93 -7.85
C ASN A 26 16.70 0.36 -8.69
N SER A 27 17.84 1.05 -8.58
CA SER A 27 18.15 2.23 -9.42
C SER A 27 18.72 1.90 -10.81
N ARG A 28 18.84 0.62 -11.20
CA ARG A 28 19.41 0.22 -12.49
C ARG A 28 18.39 0.37 -13.64
N GLY A 29 18.21 1.61 -14.10
CA GLY A 29 17.57 1.94 -15.39
C GLY A 29 16.24 2.68 -15.31
N SER A 30 15.52 2.54 -14.20
CA SER A 30 14.33 3.31 -13.88
C SER A 30 13.98 2.96 -12.44
N SER A 31 13.93 3.93 -11.53
CA SER A 31 13.19 3.69 -10.30
C SER A 31 11.78 3.30 -10.75
N ILE A 32 11.31 2.08 -10.44
CA ILE A 32 9.90 1.71 -10.55
C ILE A 32 9.14 2.46 -9.44
N ALA A 33 9.27 3.78 -9.44
CA ALA A 33 8.36 4.68 -8.79
C ALA A 33 7.36 5.06 -9.89
N SER A 34 6.50 4.11 -10.24
CA SER A 34 5.26 4.47 -10.93
C SER A 34 4.49 5.46 -10.04
N SER A 35 3.62 6.26 -10.63
CA SER A 35 2.65 7.03 -9.85
C SER A 35 1.95 6.08 -8.87
N PHE A 36 1.95 6.40 -7.58
CA PHE A 36 1.26 5.60 -6.57
C PHE A 36 -0.22 5.47 -6.98
N VAL A 37 -0.61 4.28 -7.41
CA VAL A 37 -1.99 3.96 -7.75
C VAL A 37 -2.73 3.59 -6.48
N THR A 38 -3.92 4.15 -6.28
CA THR A 38 -4.75 3.77 -5.13
C THR A 38 -5.38 2.39 -5.39
N LEU A 39 -5.70 1.66 -4.32
CA LEU A 39 -6.39 0.38 -4.42
C LEU A 39 -7.72 0.51 -5.21
N LYS A 40 -8.45 1.60 -4.99
CA LYS A 40 -9.66 1.95 -5.75
C LYS A 40 -9.42 2.10 -7.25
N GLU A 41 -8.34 2.78 -7.65
CA GLU A 41 -8.00 2.91 -9.06
C GLU A 41 -7.58 1.58 -9.68
N LEU A 42 -6.92 0.72 -8.91
CA LEU A 42 -6.49 -0.59 -9.39
C LEU A 42 -7.69 -1.48 -9.72
N PHE A 43 -8.74 -1.46 -8.88
CA PHE A 43 -10.00 -2.16 -9.19
C PHE A 43 -10.69 -1.70 -10.48
N LYS A 44 -10.49 -0.43 -10.86
CA LYS A 44 -11.03 0.13 -12.12
C LYS A 44 -10.16 -0.18 -13.34
N LYS A 45 -8.83 -0.17 -13.17
CA LYS A 45 -7.87 -0.35 -14.27
C LYS A 45 -7.71 -1.82 -14.68
N ILE A 46 -7.90 -2.75 -13.74
CA ILE A 46 -7.70 -4.18 -13.98
C ILE A 46 -9.03 -4.85 -14.39
N PRO A 47 -9.06 -5.73 -15.42
CA PRO A 47 -10.27 -6.42 -15.89
C PRO A 47 -10.98 -7.25 -14.81
N LYS A 48 -12.32 -7.30 -14.82
CA LYS A 48 -13.19 -7.94 -13.78
C LYS A 48 -12.92 -9.41 -13.48
N ASN A 49 -12.42 -10.16 -14.45
CA ASN A 49 -12.10 -11.57 -14.31
C ASN A 49 -10.80 -11.86 -13.54
N VAL A 50 -10.05 -10.83 -13.15
CA VAL A 50 -8.78 -10.98 -12.43
C VAL A 50 -8.99 -10.77 -10.93
N GLY A 51 -8.59 -11.76 -10.13
CA GLY A 51 -8.56 -11.70 -8.67
C GLY A 51 -7.35 -10.91 -8.14
N PHE A 52 -7.40 -10.53 -6.86
CA PHE A 52 -6.36 -9.74 -6.21
C PHE A 52 -5.80 -10.46 -4.99
N ASN A 53 -4.47 -10.47 -4.87
CA ASN A 53 -3.80 -10.72 -3.60
C ASN A 53 -3.33 -9.38 -3.03
N ILE A 54 -3.91 -8.97 -1.90
CA ILE A 54 -3.64 -7.70 -1.25
C ILE A 54 -2.76 -7.98 -0.02
N GLU A 55 -1.49 -7.62 -0.13
CA GLU A 55 -0.55 -7.65 0.99
C GLU A 55 -0.69 -6.37 1.83
N CYS A 56 -1.20 -6.53 3.05
CA CYS A 56 -1.41 -5.47 4.01
C CYS A 56 -0.12 -5.19 4.80
N LYS A 57 0.50 -4.04 4.54
CA LYS A 57 1.67 -3.55 5.29
C LYS A 57 1.28 -2.45 6.26
N TYR A 58 1.37 -2.73 7.55
CA TYR A 58 1.17 -1.75 8.62
C TYR A 58 2.52 -1.52 9.32
N PRO A 59 3.01 -0.27 9.40
CA PRO A 59 4.31 0.00 9.99
C PRO A 59 4.30 -0.27 11.49
N ILE A 60 5.29 -1.01 11.98
CA ILE A 60 5.52 -1.12 13.42
C ILE A 60 6.00 0.24 13.96
N LEU A 61 5.67 0.58 15.21
CA LEU A 61 6.02 1.88 15.81
C LEU A 61 7.51 2.22 15.67
N TYR A 62 8.38 1.20 15.80
CA TYR A 62 9.81 1.36 15.59
C TYR A 62 10.18 1.76 14.16
N GLU A 63 9.57 1.14 13.15
CA GLU A 63 9.77 1.51 11.74
C GLU A 63 9.19 2.90 11.44
N ALA A 64 8.02 3.22 12.01
CA ALA A 64 7.42 4.55 11.88
C ALA A 64 8.35 5.64 12.45
N GLN A 65 8.91 5.41 13.64
CA GLN A 65 9.91 6.30 14.27
C GLN A 65 11.20 6.39 13.45
N VAL A 66 11.73 5.27 12.97
CA VAL A 66 12.96 5.21 12.15
C VAL A 66 12.76 5.92 10.82
N GLU A 67 11.58 5.87 10.22
CA GLU A 67 11.27 6.50 8.93
C GLU A 67 10.77 7.95 9.05
N ASP A 68 10.68 8.51 10.26
CA ASP A 68 10.10 9.85 10.54
C ASP A 68 8.66 9.96 9.98
N MET A 69 7.97 8.82 9.91
CA MET A 69 6.52 8.80 9.76
C MET A 69 6.02 9.26 11.13
N GLY A 70 5.62 10.53 11.24
CA GLY A 70 5.23 11.15 12.52
C GLY A 70 4.25 10.27 13.33
N GLU A 71 4.05 10.60 14.61
CA GLU A 71 3.22 9.88 15.61
C GLU A 71 1.75 9.60 15.22
N THR A 72 1.39 9.71 13.96
CA THR A 72 0.17 9.17 13.37
C THR A 72 0.26 7.63 13.33
N ALA A 73 0.33 7.00 14.50
CA ALA A 73 -0.09 5.61 14.65
C ALA A 73 -1.60 5.57 14.37
N VAL A 74 -1.97 5.39 13.10
CA VAL A 74 -3.37 5.23 12.72
C VAL A 74 -3.88 3.99 13.43
N ASP A 75 -4.89 4.13 14.29
CA ASP A 75 -5.47 2.99 15.01
C ASP A 75 -5.66 1.79 14.07
N LEU A 76 -5.11 0.63 14.46
CA LEU A 76 -5.06 -0.54 13.59
C LEU A 76 -6.47 -0.97 13.17
N ASN A 77 -7.51 -0.78 14.01
CA ASN A 77 -8.89 -1.04 13.61
C ASN A 77 -9.33 -0.09 12.52
N PHE A 78 -9.10 1.20 12.70
CA PHE A 78 -9.47 2.19 11.69
C PHE A 78 -8.77 1.93 10.36
N TRP A 79 -7.50 1.55 10.40
CA TRP A 79 -6.74 1.19 9.20
C TRP A 79 -7.32 -0.03 8.50
N ILE A 80 -7.53 -1.13 9.22
CA ILE A 80 -8.11 -2.36 8.67
C ILE A 80 -9.53 -2.13 8.13
N ASP A 81 -10.36 -1.37 8.85
CA ASP A 81 -11.73 -1.04 8.42
C ASP A 81 -11.73 -0.23 7.13
N THR A 82 -10.81 0.73 6.99
CA THR A 82 -10.66 1.52 5.77
C THR A 82 -10.25 0.66 4.58
N VAL A 83 -9.32 -0.28 4.78
CA VAL A 83 -8.90 -1.23 3.75
C VAL A 83 -10.06 -2.14 3.33
N LEU A 84 -10.72 -2.79 4.29
CA LEU A 84 -11.84 -3.70 4.02
C LEU A 84 -13.00 -2.98 3.33
N LYS A 85 -13.37 -1.80 3.81
CA LYS A 85 -14.41 -0.97 3.18
C LYS A 85 -14.05 -0.64 1.73
N THR A 86 -12.81 -0.23 1.47
CA THR A 86 -12.37 0.09 0.10
C THR A 86 -12.48 -1.12 -0.82
N VAL A 87 -12.13 -2.31 -0.33
CA VAL A 87 -12.25 -3.55 -1.10
C VAL A 87 -13.71 -3.93 -1.34
N TYR A 88 -14.56 -3.92 -0.31
CA TYR A 88 -15.96 -4.30 -0.48
C TYR A 88 -16.72 -3.35 -1.40
N ASP A 89 -16.44 -2.04 -1.33
CA ASP A 89 -17.08 -1.04 -2.19
C ASP A 89 -16.67 -1.14 -3.68
N HIS A 90 -15.55 -1.81 -4.01
CA HIS A 90 -14.96 -1.78 -5.37
C HIS A 90 -14.57 -3.14 -5.96
N SER A 91 -14.68 -4.23 -5.19
CA SER A 91 -14.26 -5.56 -5.64
C SER A 91 -15.23 -6.18 -6.65
N ASP A 92 -16.48 -5.72 -6.74
CA ASP A 92 -17.48 -6.17 -7.72
C ASP A 92 -17.59 -7.72 -7.84
N GLY A 93 -17.44 -8.44 -6.72
CA GLY A 93 -17.52 -9.91 -6.68
C GLY A 93 -16.26 -10.66 -7.13
N ARG A 94 -15.11 -9.97 -7.26
CA ARG A 94 -13.81 -10.60 -7.52
C ARG A 94 -13.34 -11.47 -6.38
N ASP A 95 -12.52 -12.47 -6.70
CA ASP A 95 -11.75 -13.20 -5.72
C ASP A 95 -10.67 -12.31 -5.11
N ILE A 96 -10.74 -12.10 -3.79
CA ILE A 96 -9.77 -11.31 -3.03
C ILE A 96 -9.15 -12.19 -1.95
N ILE A 97 -7.82 -12.21 -1.92
CA ILE A 97 -7.02 -12.81 -0.85
C ILE A 97 -6.30 -11.68 -0.13
N PHE A 98 -6.38 -11.67 1.20
CA PHE A 98 -5.57 -10.79 2.04
C PHE A 98 -4.40 -11.54 2.63
N SER A 99 -3.24 -10.90 2.66
CA SER A 99 -2.02 -11.43 3.28
C SER A 99 -1.32 -10.35 4.11
N SER A 100 -0.59 -10.74 5.16
CA SER A 100 0.30 -9.84 5.91
C SER A 100 1.37 -10.65 6.65
N PHE A 101 2.52 -10.03 6.89
CA PHE A 101 3.54 -10.55 7.80
C PHE A 101 3.31 -10.09 9.25
N HIS A 102 2.40 -9.12 9.47
CA HIS A 102 2.08 -8.63 10.81
C HIS A 102 0.97 -9.50 11.42
N PRO A 103 1.23 -10.24 12.52
CA PRO A 103 0.28 -11.21 13.05
C PRO A 103 -1.04 -10.57 13.49
N GLU A 104 -0.99 -9.36 14.08
CA GLU A 104 -2.21 -8.63 14.47
C GLU A 104 -3.08 -8.22 13.27
N VAL A 105 -2.45 -7.83 12.15
CA VAL A 105 -3.17 -7.52 10.90
C VAL A 105 -3.88 -8.78 10.40
N CYS A 106 -3.18 -9.91 10.34
CA CYS A 106 -3.76 -11.20 9.94
C CYS A 106 -4.95 -11.61 10.82
N LEU A 107 -4.82 -11.45 12.14
CA LEU A 107 -5.88 -11.75 13.09
C LEU A 107 -7.11 -10.85 12.84
N MET A 108 -6.89 -9.54 12.73
CA MET A 108 -7.97 -8.58 12.55
C MET A 108 -8.69 -8.73 11.21
N LEU A 109 -7.95 -8.96 10.13
CA LEU A 109 -8.51 -9.31 8.83
C LEU A 109 -9.41 -10.54 8.93
N SER A 110 -8.93 -11.61 9.58
CA SER A 110 -9.67 -12.87 9.74
C SER A 110 -10.95 -12.75 10.58
N LEU A 111 -10.96 -11.83 11.55
CA LEU A 111 -12.12 -11.58 12.42
C LEU A 111 -13.16 -10.67 11.76
N LYS A 112 -12.72 -9.59 11.12
CA LYS A 112 -13.61 -8.60 10.49
C LYS A 112 -14.17 -9.10 9.16
N HIS A 113 -13.37 -9.80 8.35
CA HIS A 113 -13.82 -10.37 7.07
C HIS A 113 -14.96 -11.39 7.26
N ARG A 114 -14.89 -12.25 8.30
CA ARG A 114 -15.94 -13.23 8.60
C ARG A 114 -17.26 -12.60 9.05
N ARG A 115 -17.19 -11.49 9.80
CA ARG A 115 -18.40 -10.78 10.26
C ARG A 115 -19.18 -10.14 9.10
N SER A 116 -18.48 -9.63 8.09
CA SER A 116 -19.13 -9.04 6.92
C SER A 116 -19.81 -10.09 6.03
N GLN A 117 -19.31 -11.32 5.96
CA GLN A 117 -19.93 -12.39 5.18
C GLN A 117 -21.12 -13.08 5.87
N SER A 118 -21.23 -13.05 7.20
CA SER A 118 -22.40 -13.67 7.90
C SER A 118 -23.65 -12.79 7.91
N CYS A 119 -23.54 -11.53 7.50
CA CYS A 119 -24.64 -10.57 7.44
C CYS A 119 -25.12 -10.27 6.01
N SER A 120 -24.60 -11.00 5.01
CA SER A 120 -24.97 -10.88 3.59
C SER A 120 -25.94 -11.98 3.18
#